data_AF-A0A7W6GPP8-F1
#
_entry.id   AF-A0A7W6GPP8-F1
#
_cell.length_a   1.000
_cell.length_b   1.000
_cell.length_c   1.000
_cell.angle_alpha   90.00
_cell.angle_beta   90.00
_cell.angle_gamma   90.00
#
_symmetry.space_group_name_H-M   'P 1'
#
loop_
_entity.id
_entity.type
_entity.pdbx_description
1 polymer ?
#
loop_
_entity_poly.entity_id
_entity_poly.type
_entity_poly.pdbx_seq_one_letter_code
_entity_poly.pdbx_strand_id
1 'polypeptide(L)' 'MQKPVIAGVPLLATLSAASTLAVEQARAHGLRLISLARSDSLLES' A
#
# COMPACT_ATOMS: atom_id res chain seq x y z
N MET A 1 -7.81 -1.27 1.38
CA MET A 1 -6.96 -0.95 2.56
C MET A 1 -7.42 -1.62 3.84
N GLN A 2 -8.71 -1.68 4.17
CA GLN A 2 -9.15 -2.28 5.45
C GLN A 2 -8.70 -3.74 5.66
N LYS A 3 -8.81 -4.60 4.64
CA LYS A 3 -8.42 -6.03 4.74
C LYS A 3 -6.95 -6.23 5.17
N PRO A 4 -5.94 -5.67 4.47
CA PRO A 4 -4.55 -5.83 4.87
C PRO A 4 -4.24 -5.22 6.24
N VAL A 5 -4.88 -4.09 6.59
CA VAL A 5 -4.76 -3.49 7.94
C VAL A 5 -5.27 -4.47 9.02
N ILE A 6 -6.47 -5.03 8.85
CA ILE A 6 -7.04 -6.00 9.80
C ILE A 6 -6.19 -7.28 9.87
N ALA A 7 -5.66 -7.73 8.74
CA ALA A 7 -4.79 -8.89 8.68
C ALA A 7 -3.41 -8.65 9.32
N GLY A 8 -3.09 -7.41 9.72
CA GLY A 8 -1.81 -7.07 10.34
C GLY A 8 -0.61 -7.30 9.43
N VAL A 9 -0.81 -7.25 8.10
CA VAL A 9 0.32 -7.45 7.19
C VAL A 9 1.24 -6.23 7.24
N PRO A 10 2.57 -6.42 7.19
CA PRO A 10 3.51 -5.31 7.30
C PRO A 10 3.64 -4.50 6.00
N LEU A 11 3.15 -5.04 4.88
CA LEU A 11 3.29 -4.45 3.55
C LEU A 11 2.17 -4.90 2.60
N LEU A 12 1.67 -3.97 1.79
CA LEU A 12 0.77 -4.22 0.67
C LEU A 12 1.37 -3.64 -0.62
N ALA A 13 1.51 -4.46 -1.65
CA ALA A 13 1.94 -4.03 -2.99
C ALA A 13 0.80 -4.15 -4.00
N THR A 14 0.60 -3.11 -4.83
CA THR A 14 -0.40 -3.09 -5.91
C THR A 14 0.25 -2.84 -7.26
N LEU A 15 -0.28 -3.50 -8.31
CA LEU A 15 0.20 -3.29 -9.69
C LEU A 15 -0.34 -1.99 -10.31
N SER A 16 -1.45 -1.47 -9.79
CA SER A 16 -2.08 -0.20 -10.18
C SER A 16 -1.71 0.94 -9.22
N ALA A 17 -2.05 2.17 -9.62
CA ALA A 17 -1.95 3.34 -8.75
C ALA A 17 -2.88 3.20 -7.53
N ALA A 18 -2.39 3.63 -6.37
CA ALA A 18 -3.20 3.77 -5.17
C ALA A 18 -3.93 5.13 -5.17
N SER A 19 -5.14 5.18 -4.64
CA SER A 19 -5.82 6.46 -4.41
C SER A 19 -5.22 7.20 -3.22
N THR A 20 -5.37 8.52 -3.18
CA THR A 20 -4.91 9.36 -2.07
C THR A 20 -5.41 8.86 -0.71
N LEU A 21 -6.71 8.54 -0.62
CA LEU A 21 -7.31 7.97 0.59
C LEU A 21 -6.64 6.66 1.01
N ALA A 22 -6.26 5.83 0.05
CA ALA A 22 -5.59 4.56 0.32
C ALA A 22 -4.21 4.77 0.95
N VAL A 23 -3.46 5.77 0.48
CA VAL A 23 -2.16 6.17 1.03
C VAL A 23 -2.32 6.73 2.44
N GLU A 24 -3.30 7.62 2.66
CA GLU A 24 -3.58 8.19 3.99
C GLU A 24 -3.93 7.10 5.01
N GLN A 25 -4.79 6.15 4.63
CA GLN A 25 -5.15 5.03 5.48
C GLN A 25 -3.96 4.12 5.79
N ALA A 26 -3.10 3.85 4.80
CA ALA A 26 -1.92 3.03 5.02
C ALA A 26 -0.98 3.69 6.05
N ARG A 27 -0.70 4.99 5.90
CA ARG A 27 0.11 5.77 6.85
C ARG A 27 -0.50 5.81 8.25
N ALA A 28 -1.81 6.03 8.36
CA ALA A 28 -2.51 6.08 9.64
C ALA A 28 -2.43 4.76 10.43
N HIS A 29 -2.26 3.64 9.73
CA HIS A 29 -2.18 2.31 10.32
C HIS A 29 -0.76 1.70 10.31
N GLY A 30 0.27 2.47 9.95
CA GLY A 30 1.65 1.98 9.87
C GLY A 30 1.86 0.87 8.83
N LEU A 31 0.94 0.73 7.88
CA LEU A 31 1.02 -0.23 6.78
C LEU A 31 1.89 0.38 5.68
N ARG A 32 2.96 -0.31 5.29
CA ARG A 32 3.72 0.10 4.09
C ARG A 32 2.91 -0.19 2.84
N LEU A 33 2.74 0.82 1.99
CA LEU A 33 2.01 0.73 0.74
C LEU A 33 2.94 0.99 -0.44
N ILE A 34 3.00 0.01 -1.33
CA ILE A 34 3.70 0.09 -2.62
C ILE A 34 2.66 0.09 -3.73
N SER A 35 2.80 1.01 -4.67
CA SER A 35 1.96 1.11 -5.86
C SER A 35 2.79 0.96 -7.13
N LEU A 36 2.11 0.71 -8.26
CA LEU A 36 2.73 0.53 -9.58
C LEU A 36 3.88 -0.49 -9.57
N ALA A 37 3.78 -1.55 -8.77
CA ALA A 37 4.84 -2.54 -8.67
C ALA A 37 5.08 -3.20 -10.04
N ARG A 38 6.35 -3.29 -10.43
CA ARG A 38 6.88 -3.99 -11.59
C ARG A 38 8.01 -4.90 -11.12
N SER A 39 8.54 -5.71 -12.03
CA SER A 39 9.65 -6.62 -11.73
C SER A 39 10.93 -5.91 -11.30
N ASP A 40 11.12 -4.66 -11.73
CA ASP A 40 12.36 -3.88 -11.58
C ASP A 40 12.17 -2.55 -10.83
N SER A 41 10.93 -2.16 -10.59
CA SER A 41 10.58 -0.83 -10.11
C SER A 41 9.30 -0.85 -9.30
N LEU A 42 9.16 0.13 -8.41
CA LEU A 42 7.98 0.32 -7.59
C LEU A 42 7.86 1.78 -7.17
N LEU A 43 6.66 2.19 -6.78
CA LEU A 43 6.39 3.52 -6.22
C LEU A 43 5.99 3.38 -4.75
N GLU A 44 6.83 3.88 -3.86
CA GLU A 44 6.57 3.93 -2.41
C GLU A 44 5.87 5.24 -2.04
N SER A 45 4.90 5.19 -1.12
CA SER A 45 4.07 6.33 -0.70
C SER A 45 3.95 6.38 0.83
#